data_AF-A0AAE1L3H3-F1
#
_entry.id   AF-A0AAE1L3H3-F1
#
_cell.length_a   1.000
_cell.length_b   1.000
_cell.length_c   1.000
_cell.angle_alpha   90.00
_cell.angle_beta   90.00
_cell.angle_gamma   90.00
#
_symmetry.space_group_name_H-M   'P 1'
#
loop_
_entity.id
_entity.type
_entity.pdbx_description
1 polymer ?
#
loop_
_entity_poly.entity_id
_entity_poly.type
_entity_poly.pdbx_seq_one_letter_code
_entity_poly.pdbx_strand_id
1 'polypeptide(L)'
;MEDKLRSQAENLKGNIIQLKNMMKDVANTHMMTKLRKRTKEEMPELIEPIWLTEEIKYRISVRRIFNKERRKAEIEGDIEKAKRYKDMYDNQRKRVQGMVQERKTADEIRNDPNRRKKTWKNIKRLKGETINSKEDIIIHDGDGKPISKEDTPANLETFWKAVYTSHENK
;
A
#
# COMPACT_ATOMS: atom_id res chain seq x y z
N MET A 1 11.70 35.82 -61.07
CA MET A 1 10.96 35.75 -59.77
C MET A 1 10.53 34.32 -59.44
N GLU A 2 10.14 33.52 -60.44
CA GLU A 2 9.69 32.13 -60.24
C GLU A 2 10.73 31.18 -59.65
N ASP A 3 12.01 31.31 -60.02
CA ASP A 3 13.08 30.43 -59.47
C ASP A 3 13.35 30.67 -57.98
N LYS A 4 13.17 31.91 -57.51
CA LYS A 4 13.27 32.23 -56.07
C LYS A 4 12.12 31.61 -55.29
N LEU A 5 10.91 31.60 -55.87
CA LEU A 5 9.73 30.97 -55.27
C LEU A 5 9.85 29.44 -55.25
N ARG A 6 10.39 28.82 -56.31
CA ARG A 6 10.67 27.38 -56.36
C ARG A 6 11.73 26.96 -55.34
N SER A 7 12.83 27.69 -55.25
CA SER A 7 13.88 27.44 -54.25
C SER A 7 13.37 27.59 -52.81
N GLN A 8 12.53 28.60 -52.54
CA GLN A 8 11.90 28.76 -51.23
C GLN A 8 10.95 27.60 -50.90
N ALA A 9 10.17 27.12 -51.88
CA ALA A 9 9.28 25.97 -51.69
C ALA A 9 10.04 24.66 -51.44
N GLU A 10 11.17 24.44 -52.10
CA GLU A 10 12.04 23.28 -51.87
C GLU A 10 12.69 23.32 -50.48
N ASN A 11 13.17 24.49 -50.05
CA ASN A 11 13.71 24.68 -48.69
C ASN A 11 12.64 24.43 -47.62
N LEU A 12 11.41 24.90 -47.81
CA LEU A 12 10.28 24.63 -46.92
C LEU A 12 9.95 23.13 -46.85
N LYS A 13 9.96 22.42 -47.99
CA LYS A 13 9.77 20.96 -48.02
C LYS A 13 10.87 20.23 -47.26
N GLY A 14 12.13 20.63 -47.44
CA GLY A 14 13.28 20.08 -46.71
C GLY A 14 13.12 20.24 -45.19
N ASN A 15 12.74 21.45 -44.75
CA ASN A 15 12.52 21.75 -43.33
C ASN A 15 11.38 20.93 -42.72
N ILE A 16 10.28 20.74 -43.43
CA ILE A 16 9.15 19.92 -42.97
C ILE A 16 9.57 18.45 -42.82
N ILE A 17 10.38 17.93 -43.74
CA ILE A 17 10.89 16.55 -43.67
C ILE A 17 11.83 16.38 -42.47
N GLN A 18 12.74 17.33 -42.25
CA GLN A 18 13.63 17.33 -41.09
C GLN A 18 12.84 17.38 -39.78
N LEU A 19 11.86 18.27 -39.66
CA LEU A 19 10.99 18.36 -38.48
C LEU A 19 10.26 17.04 -38.22
N LYS A 20 9.72 16.41 -39.26
CA LYS A 20 9.02 15.12 -39.15
C LYS A 20 9.96 14.01 -38.64
N ASN A 21 11.20 13.98 -39.12
CA ASN A 21 12.18 13.00 -38.66
C ASN A 21 12.59 13.26 -37.20
N MET A 22 12.82 14.52 -36.81
CA MET A 22 13.09 14.88 -35.42
C MET A 22 11.95 14.48 -34.48
N MET A 23 10.69 14.76 -34.87
CA MET A 23 9.52 14.34 -34.08
C MET A 23 9.43 12.81 -33.95
N LYS A 24 9.75 12.08 -35.03
CA LYS A 24 9.77 10.61 -35.03
C LYS A 24 10.87 10.07 -34.11
N ASP A 25 12.05 10.68 -34.10
CA ASP A 25 13.17 10.25 -33.25
C ASP A 25 12.92 10.55 -31.78
N VAL A 26 12.34 11.71 -31.45
CA VAL A 26 11.90 12.04 -30.08
C VAL A 26 10.79 11.11 -29.61
N ALA A 27 9.81 10.80 -30.48
CA ALA A 27 8.76 9.84 -30.16
C ALA A 27 9.33 8.43 -29.97
N ASN A 28 10.25 8.00 -30.82
CA ASN A 28 10.90 6.68 -30.72
C ASN A 28 11.76 6.57 -29.48
N THR A 29 12.56 7.59 -29.15
CA THR A 29 13.34 7.60 -27.90
C THR A 29 12.41 7.51 -26.70
N HIS A 30 11.38 8.36 -26.60
CA HIS A 30 10.45 8.27 -25.46
C HIS A 30 9.63 6.96 -25.41
N MET A 31 9.21 6.40 -26.55
CA MET A 31 8.58 5.08 -26.59
C MET A 31 9.55 4.01 -26.13
N MET A 32 10.78 3.99 -26.62
CA MET A 32 11.78 2.97 -26.26
C MET A 32 12.19 3.08 -24.79
N THR A 33 12.29 4.28 -24.22
CA THR A 33 12.60 4.45 -22.79
C THR A 33 11.45 4.04 -21.88
N LYS A 34 10.18 4.28 -22.26
CA LYS A 34 9.00 3.89 -21.48
C LYS A 34 8.56 2.45 -21.70
N LEU A 35 8.80 1.89 -22.89
CA LEU A 35 8.35 0.55 -23.32
C LEU A 35 9.48 -0.46 -23.45
N ARG A 36 10.72 -0.14 -23.05
CA ARG A 36 11.75 -1.16 -22.82
C ARG A 36 11.25 -2.09 -21.72
N LYS A 37 10.46 -3.09 -22.12
CA LYS A 37 10.33 -4.34 -21.41
C LYS A 37 11.75 -4.86 -21.36
N ARG A 38 12.39 -4.79 -20.20
CA ARG A 38 13.69 -5.42 -19.97
C ARG A 38 13.59 -6.83 -20.56
N THR A 39 14.43 -7.12 -21.53
CA THR A 39 14.54 -8.47 -22.11
C THR A 39 14.84 -9.44 -20.97
N LYS A 40 14.34 -10.68 -21.04
CA LYS A 40 14.51 -11.68 -19.96
C LYS A 40 15.98 -11.85 -19.54
N GLU A 41 16.92 -11.61 -20.46
CA GLU A 41 18.36 -11.68 -20.24
C GLU A 41 18.92 -10.56 -19.35
N GLU A 42 18.26 -9.39 -19.27
CA GLU A 42 18.67 -8.26 -18.42
C GLU A 42 18.04 -8.30 -17.01
N MET A 43 17.14 -9.25 -16.75
CA MET A 43 16.63 -9.47 -15.41
C MET A 43 17.48 -10.55 -14.74
N PRO A 44 18.29 -10.23 -13.71
CA PRO A 44 18.79 -11.29 -12.84
C PRO A 44 17.59 -12.12 -12.41
N GLU A 45 17.72 -13.45 -12.44
CA GLU A 45 16.68 -14.36 -11.96
C GLU A 45 16.10 -13.75 -10.69
N LEU A 46 14.84 -13.30 -10.76
CA LEU A 46 14.18 -12.64 -9.64
C LEU A 46 14.06 -13.72 -8.56
N ILE A 47 15.09 -13.81 -7.71
CA ILE A 47 15.10 -14.71 -6.57
C ILE A 47 13.91 -14.30 -5.75
N GLU A 48 12.90 -15.15 -5.77
CA GLU A 48 11.71 -14.91 -5.00
C GLU A 48 12.11 -14.83 -3.53
N PRO A 49 11.56 -13.88 -2.78
CA PRO A 49 11.92 -13.75 -1.39
C PRO A 49 11.54 -15.03 -0.63
N ILE A 50 12.42 -15.45 0.30
CA ILE A 50 12.28 -16.71 1.07
C ILE A 50 10.93 -16.82 1.79
N TRP A 51 10.33 -15.69 2.16
CA TRP A 51 9.03 -15.67 2.83
C TRP A 51 7.85 -15.94 1.90
N LEU A 52 8.00 -15.87 0.57
CA LEU A 52 6.93 -16.02 -0.42
C LEU A 52 6.72 -17.49 -0.82
N THR A 53 5.96 -18.21 0.00
CA THR A 53 5.59 -19.60 -0.29
C THR A 53 4.49 -19.73 -1.34
N GLU A 54 4.36 -20.91 -1.92
CA GLU A 54 3.25 -21.25 -2.84
C GLU A 54 1.88 -20.98 -2.24
N GLU A 55 1.71 -21.22 -0.93
CA GLU A 55 0.46 -20.91 -0.24
C GLU A 55 0.17 -19.40 -0.25
N ILE A 56 1.18 -18.56 0.03
CA ILE A 56 1.01 -17.10 -0.02
C ILE A 56 0.73 -16.65 -1.46
N LYS A 57 1.40 -17.23 -2.46
CA LYS A 57 1.12 -16.95 -3.88
C LYS A 57 -0.33 -17.31 -4.24
N TYR A 58 -0.80 -18.47 -3.80
CA TYR A 58 -2.19 -18.89 -3.99
C TYR A 58 -3.18 -17.92 -3.33
N ARG A 59 -2.93 -17.50 -2.08
CA ARG A 59 -3.80 -16.52 -1.42
C ARG A 59 -3.79 -15.15 -2.13
N ILE A 60 -2.64 -14.74 -2.67
CA ILE A 60 -2.53 -13.52 -3.49
C ILE A 60 -3.30 -13.68 -4.82
N SER A 61 -3.27 -14.85 -5.46
CA SER A 61 -4.02 -15.10 -6.70
C SER A 61 -5.53 -15.06 -6.45
N VAL A 62 -6.00 -15.68 -5.36
CA VAL A 62 -7.40 -15.59 -4.90
C VAL A 62 -7.83 -14.15 -4.68
N ARG A 63 -6.98 -13.32 -4.07
CA ARG A 63 -7.25 -11.88 -3.89
C ARG A 63 -7.44 -11.16 -5.24
N ARG A 64 -6.65 -11.51 -6.26
CA ARG A 64 -6.80 -10.94 -7.61
C ARG A 64 -8.13 -11.36 -8.24
N ILE A 65 -8.54 -12.61 -8.05
CA ILE A 65 -9.84 -13.11 -8.52
C ILE A 65 -10.98 -12.32 -7.89
N PHE A 66 -10.99 -12.16 -6.57
CA PHE A 66 -12.04 -11.37 -5.90
C PHE A 66 -12.10 -9.92 -6.37
N ASN A 67 -10.96 -9.27 -6.61
CA ASN A 67 -10.95 -7.91 -7.13
C ASN A 67 -11.49 -7.85 -8.58
N LYS A 68 -11.22 -8.88 -9.40
CA LYS A 68 -11.76 -8.99 -10.75
C LYS A 68 -13.29 -9.14 -10.72
N GLU A 69 -13.80 -10.07 -9.90
CA GLU A 69 -15.24 -10.28 -9.73
C GLU A 69 -15.94 -9.06 -9.14
N ARG A 70 -15.30 -8.34 -8.21
CA ARG A 70 -15.80 -7.08 -7.67
C ARG A 70 -16.03 -6.04 -8.77
N ARG A 71 -15.03 -5.83 -9.63
CA ARG A 71 -15.14 -4.89 -10.76
C ARG A 71 -16.21 -5.31 -11.75
N LYS A 72 -16.35 -6.62 -11.99
CA LYS A 72 -17.40 -7.14 -12.85
C LYS A 72 -18.79 -6.87 -12.27
N ALA A 73 -18.99 -7.11 -10.98
CA ALA A 73 -20.24 -6.80 -10.28
C ALA A 73 -20.54 -5.29 -10.25
N GLU A 74 -19.51 -4.44 -10.10
CA GLU A 74 -19.65 -2.98 -10.21
C GLU A 74 -20.15 -2.55 -11.60
N ILE A 75 -19.63 -3.17 -12.68
CA ILE A 75 -20.07 -2.91 -14.06
C ILE A 75 -21.49 -3.42 -14.30
N GLU A 76 -21.84 -4.57 -13.73
CA GLU A 76 -23.19 -5.17 -13.80
C GLU A 76 -24.23 -4.37 -12.99
N GLY A 77 -23.80 -3.43 -12.13
CA GLY A 77 -24.68 -2.65 -11.26
C GLY A 77 -25.16 -3.39 -10.00
N ASP A 78 -24.59 -4.57 -9.71
CA ASP A 78 -24.94 -5.38 -8.55
C ASP A 78 -24.10 -4.97 -7.32
N ILE A 79 -24.65 -4.02 -6.56
CA ILE A 79 -24.00 -3.42 -5.39
C ILE A 79 -23.75 -4.44 -4.27
N GLU A 80 -24.67 -5.38 -4.06
CA GLU A 80 -24.58 -6.35 -2.97
C GLU A 80 -23.47 -7.38 -3.24
N LYS A 81 -23.42 -7.88 -4.46
CA LYS A 81 -22.35 -8.77 -4.92
C LYS A 81 -20.99 -8.08 -4.92
N ALA A 82 -20.93 -6.82 -5.35
CA ALA A 82 -19.70 -6.02 -5.26
C ALA A 82 -19.23 -5.85 -3.80
N LYS A 83 -20.14 -5.55 -2.87
CA LYS A 83 -19.83 -5.46 -1.43
C LYS A 83 -19.30 -6.79 -0.89
N ARG A 84 -19.95 -7.91 -1.22
CA ARG A 84 -19.51 -9.25 -0.80
C ARG A 84 -18.08 -9.57 -1.28
N TYR A 85 -17.76 -9.29 -2.54
CA TYR A 85 -16.40 -9.51 -3.05
C TYR A 85 -15.36 -8.57 -2.44
N LYS A 86 -15.76 -7.34 -2.07
CA LYS A 86 -14.91 -6.42 -1.30
C LYS A 86 -14.57 -7.00 0.08
N ASP A 87 -15.55 -7.52 0.80
CA ASP A 87 -15.33 -8.13 2.11
C ASP A 87 -14.44 -9.37 2.02
N MET A 88 -14.66 -10.23 1.01
CA MET A 88 -13.78 -11.38 0.74
C MET A 88 -12.35 -10.96 0.39
N TYR A 89 -12.18 -9.90 -0.40
CA TYR A 89 -10.88 -9.33 -0.71
C TYR A 89 -10.17 -8.84 0.56
N ASP A 90 -10.85 -8.09 1.42
CA ASP A 90 -10.27 -7.53 2.64
C ASP A 90 -9.91 -8.63 3.65
N ASN A 91 -10.73 -9.67 3.76
CA ASN A 91 -10.43 -10.85 4.57
C ASN A 91 -9.19 -11.59 4.06
N GLN A 92 -9.07 -11.80 2.74
CA GLN A 92 -7.85 -12.40 2.17
C GLN A 92 -6.63 -11.50 2.36
N ARG A 93 -6.78 -10.17 2.23
CA ARG A 93 -5.69 -9.22 2.48
C ARG A 93 -5.17 -9.34 3.91
N LYS A 94 -6.07 -9.34 4.90
CA LYS A 94 -5.71 -9.52 6.32
C LYS A 94 -5.02 -10.86 6.55
N ARG A 95 -5.53 -11.95 5.96
CA ARG A 95 -4.94 -13.28 6.05
C ARG A 95 -3.52 -13.33 5.49
N VAL A 96 -3.31 -12.81 4.28
CA VAL A 96 -1.98 -12.75 3.64
C VAL A 96 -1.02 -11.91 4.49
N GLN A 97 -1.47 -10.77 5.00
CA GLN A 97 -0.67 -9.92 5.88
C GLN A 97 -0.27 -10.66 7.16
N GLY A 98 -1.19 -11.40 7.77
CA GLY A 98 -0.92 -12.25 8.94
C GLY A 98 0.17 -13.29 8.66
N MET A 99 0.05 -14.03 7.55
CA MET A 99 1.03 -15.05 7.17
C MET A 99 2.43 -14.48 6.91
N VAL A 100 2.51 -13.31 6.25
CA VAL A 100 3.78 -12.63 6.00
C VAL A 100 4.40 -12.15 7.33
N GLN A 101 3.59 -11.56 8.21
CA GLN A 101 4.07 -11.06 9.49
C GLN A 101 4.54 -12.21 10.40
N GLU A 102 3.82 -13.33 10.42
CA GLU A 102 4.18 -14.51 11.18
C GLU A 102 5.52 -15.08 10.70
N ARG A 103 5.72 -15.22 9.40
CA ARG A 103 7.01 -15.68 8.83
C ARG A 103 8.16 -14.74 9.19
N LYS A 104 7.97 -13.43 9.04
CA LYS A 104 8.97 -12.44 9.45
C LYS A 104 9.32 -12.58 10.92
N THR A 105 8.30 -12.70 11.79
CA THR A 105 8.50 -12.89 13.23
C THR A 105 9.24 -14.20 13.52
N ALA A 106 8.92 -15.29 12.80
CA ALA A 106 9.58 -16.58 12.94
C ALA A 106 11.06 -16.52 12.52
N ASP A 107 11.36 -15.87 11.38
CA ASP A 107 12.72 -15.66 10.90
C ASP A 107 13.52 -14.78 11.86
N GLU A 108 12.90 -13.71 12.38
CA GLU A 108 13.48 -12.85 13.41
C GLU A 108 13.76 -13.60 14.72
N ILE A 109 12.95 -14.57 15.11
CA ILE A 109 13.21 -15.42 16.28
C ILE A 109 14.34 -16.41 15.97
N ARG A 110 14.32 -17.02 14.78
CA ARG A 110 15.28 -18.05 14.37
C ARG A 110 16.70 -17.51 14.30
N ASN A 111 16.87 -16.30 13.80
CA ASN A 111 18.17 -15.66 13.58
C ASN A 111 18.65 -14.87 14.81
N ASP A 112 17.90 -14.85 15.92
CA ASP A 112 18.26 -14.11 17.13
C ASP A 112 19.26 -14.90 18.00
N PRO A 113 20.38 -14.31 18.44
CA PRO A 113 21.31 -14.94 19.37
C PRO A 113 20.65 -15.37 20.69
N ASN A 114 19.62 -14.65 21.13
CA ASN A 114 18.82 -14.92 22.32
C ASN A 114 17.45 -15.55 21.98
N ARG A 115 17.43 -16.44 20.96
CA ARG A 115 16.23 -17.14 20.48
C ARG A 115 15.32 -17.66 21.58
N ARG A 116 15.87 -18.31 22.62
CA ARG A 116 15.08 -18.89 23.73
C ARG A 116 14.25 -17.81 24.43
N LYS A 117 14.86 -16.68 24.80
CA LYS A 117 14.19 -15.56 25.48
C LYS A 117 13.12 -14.93 24.59
N LYS A 118 13.42 -14.71 23.30
CA LYS A 118 12.49 -14.11 22.33
C LYS A 118 11.30 -15.03 22.02
N THR A 119 11.53 -16.35 21.94
CA THR A 119 10.48 -17.36 21.79
C THR A 119 9.52 -17.29 22.97
N TRP A 120 10.04 -17.35 24.20
CA TRP A 120 9.21 -17.24 25.41
C TRP A 120 8.45 -15.90 25.49
N LYS A 121 9.07 -14.78 25.11
CA LYS A 121 8.39 -13.47 25.04
C LYS A 121 7.19 -13.51 24.09
N ASN A 122 7.35 -14.09 22.89
CA ASN A 122 6.26 -14.20 21.92
C ASN A 122 5.18 -15.19 22.37
N ILE A 123 5.54 -16.30 23.02
CA ILE A 123 4.57 -17.24 23.62
C ILE A 123 3.72 -16.51 24.68
N LYS A 124 4.35 -15.77 25.59
CA LYS A 124 3.63 -14.97 26.60
C LYS A 124 2.71 -13.93 25.96
N ARG A 125 3.15 -13.28 24.89
CA ARG A 125 2.32 -12.34 24.11
C ARG A 125 1.10 -13.00 23.49
N LEU A 126 1.28 -14.17 22.87
CA LEU A 126 0.18 -14.92 22.25
C LEU A 126 -0.84 -15.42 23.28
N LYS A 127 -0.39 -15.75 24.49
CA LYS A 127 -1.27 -16.10 25.61
C LYS A 127 -1.95 -14.91 26.28
N GLY A 128 -1.63 -13.67 25.87
CA GLY A 128 -2.11 -12.46 26.54
C GLY A 128 -1.47 -12.21 27.92
N GLU A 129 -0.44 -12.96 28.29
CA GLU A 129 0.28 -12.78 29.56
C GLU A 129 1.17 -11.53 29.54
N THR A 130 1.52 -11.04 28.35
CA THR A 130 2.03 -9.67 28.17
C THR A 130 0.94 -8.80 27.55
N ILE A 131 -0.16 -8.59 28.27
CA ILE A 131 -0.83 -7.28 28.19
C ILE A 131 0.25 -6.32 28.63
N ASN A 132 0.67 -5.42 27.73
CA ASN A 132 1.67 -4.40 28.01
C ASN A 132 1.46 -3.93 29.45
N SER A 133 2.46 -4.14 30.31
CA SER A 133 2.60 -3.34 31.52
C SER A 133 2.34 -1.92 31.06
N LYS A 134 1.19 -1.35 31.47
CA LYS A 134 0.66 -0.08 30.97
C LYS A 134 1.86 0.84 30.73
N GLU A 135 2.27 0.99 29.46
CA GLU A 135 3.23 2.04 29.13
C GLU A 135 2.56 3.29 29.68
N ASP A 136 3.28 4.06 30.50
CA ASP A 136 2.72 5.20 31.21
C ASP A 136 1.96 6.07 30.21
N ILE A 137 0.62 5.93 30.18
CA ILE A 137 -0.21 6.64 29.22
C ILE A 137 -0.19 8.08 29.72
N ILE A 138 0.65 8.90 29.08
CA ILE A 138 0.71 10.33 29.34
C ILE A 138 -0.51 10.93 28.63
N ILE A 139 -1.48 11.34 29.43
CA ILE A 139 -2.69 12.01 28.94
C ILE A 139 -2.35 13.49 28.86
N HIS A 140 -2.64 14.12 27.73
CA HIS A 140 -2.41 15.55 27.52
C HIS A 140 -3.73 16.31 27.59
N ASP A 141 -3.69 17.55 28.07
CA ASP A 141 -4.82 18.49 28.03
C ASP A 141 -5.05 19.05 26.61
N GLY A 142 -6.08 19.89 26.46
CA GLY A 142 -6.42 20.54 25.18
C GLY A 142 -5.33 21.48 24.64
N ASP A 143 -4.38 21.89 25.48
CA ASP A 143 -3.23 22.73 25.15
C ASP A 143 -1.94 21.89 24.92
N GLY A 144 -2.05 20.56 24.97
CA GLY A 144 -0.95 19.62 24.76
C GLY A 144 -0.04 19.38 25.97
N LYS A 145 -0.38 19.88 27.17
CA LYS A 145 0.42 19.67 28.38
C LYS A 145 0.06 18.34 29.05
N PRO A 146 1.06 17.60 29.58
CA PRO A 146 0.81 16.33 30.25
C PRO A 146 0.07 16.55 31.58
N ILE A 147 -0.99 15.79 31.80
CA ILE A 147 -1.82 15.78 33.00
C ILE A 147 -1.26 14.75 33.99
N SER A 148 -1.22 15.11 35.28
CA SER A 148 -0.86 14.17 36.34
C SER A 148 -1.87 13.02 36.42
N LYS A 149 -1.39 11.82 36.78
CA LYS A 149 -2.24 10.63 36.95
C LYS A 149 -3.30 10.81 38.04
N GLU A 150 -3.03 11.65 39.03
CA GLU A 150 -3.94 11.95 40.15
C GLU A 150 -5.13 12.83 39.69
N ASP A 151 -4.90 13.75 38.75
CA ASP A 151 -5.91 14.68 38.23
C ASP A 151 -6.68 14.13 37.02
N THR A 152 -6.20 13.02 36.46
CA THR A 152 -6.79 12.37 35.28
C THR A 152 -8.28 12.02 35.44
N PRO A 153 -8.75 11.43 36.57
CA PRO A 153 -10.17 11.07 36.71
C PRO A 153 -11.10 12.28 36.67
N ALA A 154 -10.73 13.36 37.36
CA ALA A 154 -11.52 14.60 37.43
C ALA A 154 -11.59 15.32 36.07
N ASN A 155 -10.48 15.32 35.33
CA ASN A 155 -10.43 15.93 33.99
C ASN A 155 -11.24 15.14 32.96
N LEU A 156 -11.18 13.81 33.01
CA LEU A 156 -12.01 12.95 32.16
C LEU A 156 -13.50 13.12 32.47
N GLU A 157 -13.86 13.17 33.75
CA GLU A 157 -15.26 13.35 34.17
C GLU A 157 -15.82 14.70 33.68
N THR A 158 -15.05 15.78 33.83
CA THR A 158 -15.43 17.12 33.35
C THR A 158 -15.63 17.15 31.83
N PHE A 159 -14.67 16.57 31.08
CA PHE A 159 -14.75 16.51 29.62
C PHE A 159 -15.98 15.74 29.14
N TRP A 160 -16.20 14.54 29.68
CA TRP A 160 -17.35 13.72 29.29
C TRP A 160 -18.67 14.34 29.72
N LYS A 161 -18.76 14.94 30.92
CA LYS A 161 -19.95 15.68 31.33
C LYS A 161 -20.30 16.78 30.33
N ALA A 162 -19.34 17.58 29.89
CA ALA A 162 -19.57 18.62 28.88
C ALA A 162 -20.07 18.05 27.54
N VAL A 163 -19.50 16.93 27.09
CA VAL A 163 -19.95 16.24 25.86
C VAL A 163 -21.39 15.73 26.00
N TYR A 164 -21.71 15.10 27.13
CA TYR A 164 -23.03 14.53 27.38
C TYR A 164 -24.12 15.59 27.65
N THR A 165 -23.78 16.72 28.27
CA THR A 165 -24.74 17.81 28.51
C THR A 165 -24.94 18.71 27.30
N SER A 166 -24.05 18.67 26.30
CA SER A 166 -24.18 19.47 25.07
C SER A 166 -25.22 18.93 24.09
N HIS A 167 -25.75 17.72 24.30
CA HIS A 167 -26.94 17.25 23.60
C HIS A 167 -28.17 17.51 24.47
N GLU A 168 -28.91 18.59 24.20
CA GLU A 168 -30.34 18.58 24.53
C GLU A 168 -30.95 17.42 23.75
N ASN A 169 -31.42 16.38 24.43
CA ASN A 169 -32.41 15.45 23.86
C ASN A 169 -33.70 16.26 23.64
N LYS A 170 -33.79 17.01 22.54
CA LYS A 170 -35.04 17.49 21.98
C LYS A 170 -35.45 16.61 20.81
#